data_AF-A0A6S7IEQ0-F1
#
_entry.id   AF-A0A6S7IEQ0-F1
#
_cell.length_a   1.000
_cell.length_b   1.000
_cell.length_c   1.000
_cell.angle_alpha   90.00
_cell.angle_beta   90.00
_cell.angle_gamma   90.00
#
_symmetry.space_group_name_H-M   'P 1'
#
loop_
_entity.id
_entity.type
_entity.pdbx_description
1 polymer ?
#
loop_
_entity_poly.entity_id
_entity_poly.type
_entity_poly.pdbx_seq_one_letter_code
_entity_poly.pdbx_strand_id
1 'polypeptide(L)'
;MGVEGYSRKYSETSANIATLFNNYFTSIFTNDPDTSIDPSTIDDNISLLEDVVLTPNDVANVLRTLDNDKAHGIPDEIPARLLTETASQIAPSLCQLFNKSLRIGVVPFD
;
A
#
# COMPACT_ATOMS: atom_id res chain seq x y z
N MET A 1 -17.44 -35.45 22.88
CA MET A 1 -16.95 -34.06 22.81
C MET A 1 -16.90 -33.72 21.33
N GLY A 2 -17.91 -32.99 20.83
CA GLY A 2 -18.12 -32.82 19.38
C GLY A 2 -17.16 -31.79 18.81
N VAL A 3 -16.48 -32.15 17.73
CA VAL A 3 -15.74 -31.22 16.88
C VAL A 3 -16.76 -30.42 16.06
N GLU A 4 -16.95 -29.14 16.37
CA GLU A 4 -17.78 -28.26 15.54
C GLU A 4 -17.11 -28.07 14.18
N GLY A 5 -17.71 -28.67 13.15
CA GLY A 5 -17.28 -28.53 11.77
C GLY A 5 -17.46 -27.09 11.29
N TYR A 6 -16.41 -26.53 10.70
CA TYR A 6 -16.46 -25.23 10.04
C TYR A 6 -17.40 -25.33 8.81
N SER A 7 -18.67 -24.95 8.96
CA SER A 7 -19.60 -24.90 7.82
C SER A 7 -19.31 -23.68 6.95
N ARG A 8 -18.92 -23.92 5.68
CA ARG A 8 -18.91 -22.88 4.64
C ARG A 8 -20.31 -22.30 4.49
N LYS A 9 -20.45 -20.99 4.72
CA LYS A 9 -21.67 -20.24 4.43
C LYS A 9 -21.66 -19.84 2.95
N TYR A 10 -22.79 -19.97 2.27
CA TYR A 10 -22.97 -19.54 0.87
C TYR A 10 -24.36 -18.91 0.69
N SER A 11 -24.53 -18.12 -0.36
CA SER A 11 -25.83 -17.57 -0.76
C SER A 11 -25.90 -17.42 -2.28
N GLU A 12 -27.12 -17.47 -2.82
CA GLU A 12 -27.39 -17.36 -4.26
C GLU A 12 -27.90 -15.96 -4.66
N THR A 13 -28.13 -15.09 -3.68
CA THR A 13 -28.59 -13.71 -3.93
C THR A 13 -27.44 -12.73 -3.77
N SER A 14 -27.31 -11.79 -4.72
CA SER A 14 -26.24 -10.79 -4.74
C SER A 14 -26.15 -9.98 -3.44
N ALA A 15 -27.28 -9.60 -2.85
CA ALA A 15 -27.34 -8.87 -1.58
C ALA A 15 -26.75 -9.65 -0.40
N ASN A 16 -27.05 -10.95 -0.30
CA ASN A 16 -26.53 -11.79 0.77
C ASN A 16 -25.08 -12.18 0.54
N ILE A 17 -24.64 -12.32 -0.72
CA ILE A 17 -23.23 -12.49 -1.07
C ILE A 17 -22.44 -11.26 -0.62
N ALA A 18 -22.91 -10.05 -0.93
CA ALA A 18 -22.27 -8.80 -0.51
C ALA A 18 -22.19 -8.71 1.02
N THR A 19 -23.27 -9.05 1.72
CA THR A 19 -23.31 -9.09 3.19
C THR A 19 -22.32 -10.11 3.75
N LEU A 20 -22.27 -11.33 3.18
CA LEU A 20 -21.35 -12.37 3.64
C LEU A 20 -19.88 -11.98 3.45
N PHE A 21 -19.57 -11.37 2.31
CA PHE A 21 -18.24 -10.87 2.00
C PHE A 21 -17.83 -9.76 2.97
N ASN A 22 -18.69 -8.77 3.18
CA ASN A 22 -18.45 -7.68 4.12
C ASN A 22 -18.23 -8.21 5.55
N ASN A 23 -19.04 -9.16 6.01
CA ASN A 23 -18.92 -9.74 7.34
C ASN A 23 -17.60 -10.51 7.51
N TYR A 24 -17.17 -11.26 6.51
CA TYR A 24 -15.88 -11.93 6.54
C TYR A 24 -14.73 -10.90 6.56
N PHE A 25 -14.78 -9.93 5.65
CA PHE A 25 -13.74 -8.90 5.53
C PHE A 25 -13.60 -8.06 6.80
N THR A 26 -14.72 -7.67 7.42
CA THR A 26 -14.70 -6.96 8.72
C THR A 26 -14.17 -7.82 9.86
N SER A 27 -14.45 -9.13 9.86
CA SER A 27 -14.02 -10.03 10.95
C SER A 27 -12.52 -10.31 11.01
N ILE A 28 -11.80 -10.14 9.89
CA ILE A 28 -10.34 -10.37 9.84
C ILE A 28 -9.53 -9.13 10.21
N PHE A 29 -10.17 -7.96 10.31
CA PHE A 29 -9.51 -6.81 10.92
C PHE A 29 -9.49 -7.02 12.44
N THR A 30 -8.29 -7.09 13.01
CA THR A 30 -8.12 -7.00 14.45
C THR A 30 -8.58 -5.61 14.90
N ASN A 31 -9.60 -5.57 15.76
CA ASN A 31 -9.87 -4.40 16.58
C ASN A 31 -8.79 -4.34 17.66
N ASP A 32 -7.57 -3.95 17.30
CA ASP A 32 -6.55 -3.65 18.29
C ASP A 32 -6.93 -2.34 18.99
N PRO A 33 -7.25 -2.37 20.30
CA PRO A 33 -7.62 -1.16 21.04
C PRO A 33 -6.47 -0.13 21.14
N ASP A 34 -5.26 -0.51 20.73
CA ASP A 34 -4.04 0.30 20.80
C ASP A 34 -3.71 1.10 19.52
N THR A 35 -4.61 1.15 18.52
CA THR A 35 -4.34 1.95 17.31
C THR A 35 -4.59 3.46 17.44
N SER A 36 -5.12 3.93 18.57
CA SER A 36 -5.01 5.35 18.93
C SER A 36 -3.69 5.58 19.69
N ILE A 37 -2.57 5.43 19.00
CA ILE A 37 -1.32 6.01 19.50
C ILE A 37 -1.56 7.52 19.47
N ASP A 38 -1.74 8.11 20.64
CA ASP A 38 -1.65 9.57 20.80
C ASP A 38 -0.27 9.96 20.25
N PRO A 39 -0.17 10.86 19.25
CA PRO A 39 1.11 11.28 18.70
C PRO A 39 2.09 11.78 19.78
N SER A 40 1.59 12.15 20.96
CA SER A 40 2.39 12.57 22.13
C SER A 40 2.93 11.42 23.00
N THR A 41 2.50 10.17 22.81
CA THR A 41 3.03 8.99 23.51
C THR A 41 4.08 8.23 22.71
N ILE A 42 4.42 8.73 21.53
CA ILE A 42 5.53 8.25 20.73
C ILE A 42 6.83 8.57 21.49
N ASP A 43 7.52 7.53 21.96
CA ASP A 43 8.85 7.65 22.57
C ASP A 43 9.81 8.34 21.58
N ASP A 44 10.53 9.38 22.01
CA ASP A 44 11.54 10.06 21.19
C ASP A 44 12.65 9.11 20.70
N ASN A 45 12.72 7.89 21.24
CA ASN A 45 13.59 6.81 20.78
C ASN A 45 12.99 5.93 19.66
N ILE A 46 12.11 6.46 18.79
CA ILE A 46 11.86 5.76 17.53
C ILE A 46 13.19 5.68 16.79
N SER A 47 13.64 4.46 16.48
CA SER A 47 14.67 4.25 15.47
C SER A 47 14.17 4.89 14.17
N LEU A 48 14.65 6.11 13.90
CA LEU A 48 14.43 6.79 12.63
C LEU A 48 14.78 5.79 11.51
N LEU A 49 14.02 5.84 10.42
CA LEU A 49 14.29 5.03 9.23
C LEU A 49 15.55 5.57 8.51
N GLU A 50 16.68 5.63 9.21
CA GLU A 50 17.96 6.13 8.70
C GLU A 50 18.58 5.16 7.69
N ASP A 51 18.25 3.87 7.78
CA ASP A 51 18.90 2.82 7.02
C ASP A 51 18.25 2.50 5.65
N VAL A 52 17.13 3.15 5.30
CA VAL A 52 16.47 2.92 4.00
C VAL A 52 16.84 4.01 3.01
N VAL A 53 17.85 3.71 2.17
CA VAL A 53 18.26 4.55 1.05
C VAL A 53 17.99 3.80 -0.25
N LEU A 54 17.10 4.35 -1.08
CA LEU A 54 16.84 3.84 -2.42
C LEU A 54 17.94 4.30 -3.38
N THR A 55 18.29 3.44 -4.34
CA THR A 55 19.12 3.82 -5.47
C THR A 55 18.26 4.10 -6.72
N PRO A 56 18.77 4.86 -7.70
CA PRO A 56 18.08 5.03 -8.97
C PRO A 56 17.82 3.71 -9.70
N ASN A 57 18.66 2.69 -9.48
CA ASN A 57 18.46 1.38 -10.09
C ASN A 57 17.25 0.66 -9.48
N ASP A 58 17.06 0.76 -8.15
CA ASP A 58 15.89 0.17 -7.48
C ASP A 58 14.60 0.76 -8.05
N VAL A 59 14.56 2.08 -8.19
CA VAL A 59 13.41 2.80 -8.76
C VAL A 59 13.20 2.41 -10.22
N ALA A 60 14.26 2.37 -11.03
CA ALA A 60 14.16 1.99 -12.44
C ALA A 60 13.67 0.54 -12.62
N ASN A 61 14.07 -0.39 -11.75
CA ASN A 61 13.62 -1.77 -11.78
C ASN A 61 12.11 -1.85 -11.49
N VAL A 62 11.63 -1.12 -10.49
CA VAL A 62 10.20 -1.05 -10.18
C VAL A 62 9.41 -0.46 -11.35
N LEU A 63 9.88 0.66 -11.92
CA LEU A 63 9.23 1.30 -13.07
C LEU A 63 9.09 0.37 -14.28
N ARG A 64 10.10 -0.46 -14.57
CA ARG A 64 10.06 -1.43 -15.67
C ARG A 64 9.11 -2.60 -15.44
N THR A 65 8.77 -2.88 -14.19
CA THR A 65 7.82 -3.95 -13.80
C THR A 65 6.38 -3.46 -13.70
N LEU A 66 6.11 -2.18 -14.01
CA LEU A 66 4.76 -1.66 -14.02
C LEU A 66 3.92 -2.38 -15.06
N ASP A 67 2.72 -2.78 -14.65
CA ASP A 67 1.73 -3.40 -15.50
C ASP A 67 1.06 -2.32 -16.35
N ASN A 68 1.23 -2.41 -17.67
CA ASN A 68 0.71 -1.44 -18.63
C ASN A 68 -0.82 -1.53 -18.79
N ASP A 69 -1.44 -2.63 -18.36
CA ASP A 69 -2.89 -2.84 -18.45
C ASP A 69 -3.62 -2.36 -17.18
N LYS A 70 -2.89 -1.89 -16.16
CA LYS A 70 -3.47 -1.29 -14.96
C LYS A 70 -3.92 0.15 -15.22
N ALA A 71 -4.94 0.55 -14.49
CA ALA A 71 -5.44 1.92 -14.53
C ALA A 71 -4.32 2.92 -14.21
N HIS A 72 -4.31 4.02 -14.95
CA HIS A 72 -3.48 5.18 -14.64
C HIS A 72 -3.80 5.70 -13.25
N GLY A 73 -2.81 6.25 -12.56
CA GLY A 73 -3.07 6.99 -11.33
C GLY A 73 -4.07 8.11 -11.60
N ILE A 74 -5.20 8.09 -10.89
CA ILE A 74 -6.10 9.24 -10.76
C ILE A 74 -5.50 10.01 -9.57
N PRO A 75 -4.87 11.18 -9.77
CA PRO A 75 -5.26 12.29 -10.65
C PRO A 75 -4.31 12.59 -11.83
N ASP A 76 -3.12 11.98 -11.89
CA ASP A 76 -2.06 12.38 -12.84
C ASP A 76 -2.31 11.95 -14.29
N GLU A 77 -3.16 10.95 -14.53
CA GLU A 77 -3.45 10.36 -15.86
C GLU A 77 -2.21 9.92 -16.66
N ILE A 78 -1.05 9.79 -16.02
CA ILE A 78 0.20 9.39 -16.67
C ILE A 78 0.15 7.90 -17.04
N PRO A 79 0.36 7.54 -18.32
CA PRO A 79 0.40 6.15 -18.74
C PRO A 79 1.54 5.36 -18.09
N ALA A 80 1.25 4.17 -17.58
CA ALA A 80 2.28 3.24 -17.11
C ALA A 80 3.33 2.92 -18.20
N ARG A 81 2.88 2.94 -19.47
CA ARG A 81 3.77 2.82 -20.63
C ARG A 81 4.78 3.96 -20.73
N LEU A 82 4.40 5.19 -20.38
CA LEU A 82 5.34 6.30 -20.40
C LEU A 82 6.41 6.12 -19.31
N LEU A 83 5.99 5.68 -18.12
CA LEU A 83 6.88 5.45 -16.98
C LEU A 83 7.87 4.30 -17.23
N THR A 84 7.42 3.22 -17.87
CA THR A 84 8.29 2.08 -18.23
C THR A 84 9.32 2.46 -19.29
N GLU A 85 8.90 3.13 -20.37
CA GLU A 85 9.77 3.54 -21.47
C GLU A 85 10.78 4.63 -21.07
N THR A 86 10.38 5.51 -20.14
CA THR A 86 11.24 6.61 -19.64
C THR A 86 11.93 6.31 -18.31
N ALA A 87 11.91 5.05 -17.87
CA ALA A 87 12.38 4.64 -16.54
C ALA A 87 13.82 5.07 -16.26
N SER A 88 14.73 5.00 -17.23
CA SER A 88 16.13 5.40 -17.03
C SER A 88 16.31 6.91 -16.86
N GLN A 89 15.44 7.72 -17.46
CA GLN A 89 15.51 9.18 -17.40
C GLN A 89 14.85 9.72 -16.13
N ILE A 90 13.72 9.13 -15.70
CA ILE A 90 12.95 9.65 -14.56
C ILE A 90 13.38 9.06 -13.21
N ALA A 91 13.99 7.87 -13.19
CA ALA A 91 14.38 7.19 -11.96
C ALA A 91 15.30 8.01 -11.03
N PRO A 92 16.29 8.79 -11.52
CA PRO A 92 17.12 9.62 -10.63
C PRO A 92 16.30 10.67 -9.87
N SER A 93 15.37 11.34 -10.54
CA SER A 93 14.51 12.37 -9.95
C SER A 93 13.52 11.77 -8.95
N LEU A 94 12.87 10.66 -9.31
CA LEU A 94 11.95 9.95 -8.43
C LEU A 94 12.67 9.35 -7.21
N CYS A 95 13.88 8.82 -7.38
CA CYS A 95 14.71 8.33 -6.28
C CYS A 95 15.01 9.43 -5.25
N GLN A 96 15.35 10.64 -5.70
CA GLN A 96 15.56 11.78 -4.80
C GLN A 96 14.27 12.16 -4.06
N LEU A 97 13.13 12.17 -4.76
CA LEU A 97 11.84 12.46 -4.16
C LEU A 97 11.47 11.43 -3.09
N PHE A 98 11.58 10.14 -3.41
CA PHE A 98 11.24 9.06 -2.48
C PHE A 98 12.16 9.05 -1.27
N ASN A 99 13.48 9.18 -1.45
CA ASN A 99 14.41 9.29 -0.33
C ASN A 99 14.13 10.53 0.53
N LYS A 100 13.70 11.65 -0.08
CA LYS A 100 13.28 12.83 0.68
C LYS A 100 12.04 12.53 1.51
N SER A 101 11.02 11.91 0.93
CA SER A 101 9.78 11.53 1.62
C SER A 101 10.04 10.54 2.76
N LEU A 102 10.89 9.54 2.54
CA LEU A 102 11.31 8.58 3.58
C LEU A 102 12.03 9.28 4.73
N ARG A 103 12.91 10.25 4.43
CA ARG A 103 13.68 10.97 5.44
C ARG A 103 12.84 11.93 6.30
N ILE A 104 11.86 12.61 5.69
CA ILE A 104 11.04 13.61 6.40
C ILE A 104 9.71 13.06 6.90
N GLY A 105 9.34 11.83 6.52
CA GLY A 105 8.06 11.22 6.86
C GLY A 105 6.85 11.89 6.20
N VAL A 106 7.03 12.57 5.06
CA VAL A 106 5.95 13.30 4.35
C VAL A 106 5.86 12.86 2.90
N VAL A 107 4.67 12.46 2.49
CA VAL A 107 4.34 12.14 1.09
C VAL A 107 3.75 13.37 0.38
N PRO A 108 3.88 13.47 -0.96
CA PRO A 108 3.18 14.50 -1.72
C PRO A 108 1.67 14.42 -1.47
N PHE A 109 1.01 15.58 -1.43
CA PHE A 109 -0.46 15.64 -1.39
C PHE A 109 -1.01 15.34 -2.79
N ASP A 110 -2.14 14.62 -2.82
CA ASP A 110 -2.92 14.27 -4.00
C ASP A 110 -3.72 15.48 -4.55
#